data_AF-A0A8T4XC85-F1
#
_entry.id   AF-A0A8T4XC85-F1
#
_cell.length_a   1.000
_cell.length_b   1.000
_cell.length_c   1.000
_cell.angle_alpha   90.00
_cell.angle_beta   90.00
_cell.angle_gamma   90.00
#
_symmetry.space_group_name_H-M   'P 1'
#
loop_
_entity.id
_entity.type
_entity.pdbx_description
1 polymer ?
#
loop_
_entity_poly.entity_id
_entity_poly.type
_entity_poly.pdbx_seq_one_letter_code
_entity_poly.pdbx_strand_id
1 'polypeptide(L)'
;MSIKELNEKLNIISRVVIHPKYRSTGLGQKIVKETLQLCGTPYVEMIAVMAKYNPFAEKAGMRKIAETKPPGEIIKIIEELRKLGFNTLLLAYEKYVLEKLGVLNMRGMEYIKEVFSAYRHPRLAKALGIHSPYIEKQIYVERLKEADAKGLAKLIKTCGILAQTKVYLFYQHLGAQ
;
A
#
# COMPACT_ATOMS: atom_id res chain seq x y z
N MET A 1 1.75 -16.98 20.74
CA MET A 1 0.49 -16.22 20.78
C MET A 1 -0.39 -16.73 19.66
N SER A 2 -1.59 -17.21 19.96
CA SER A 2 -2.57 -17.63 18.95
C SER A 2 -3.18 -16.40 18.25
N ILE A 3 -3.81 -16.59 17.08
CA ILE A 3 -4.53 -15.51 16.37
C ILE A 3 -5.64 -14.92 17.25
N LYS A 4 -6.29 -15.77 18.06
CA LYS A 4 -7.36 -15.34 18.97
C LYS A 4 -6.83 -14.40 20.05
N GLU A 5 -5.72 -14.77 20.69
CA GLU A 5 -5.06 -13.94 21.70
C GLU A 5 -4.58 -12.59 21.14
N LEU A 6 -4.12 -12.58 19.88
CA LEU A 6 -3.72 -11.34 19.22
C LEU A 6 -4.91 -10.40 19.02
N ASN A 7 -6.03 -10.91 18.54
CA ASN A 7 -7.25 -10.12 18.32
C ASN A 7 -7.84 -9.56 19.62
N GLU A 8 -7.64 -10.23 20.75
CA GLU A 8 -8.06 -9.76 22.07
C GLU A 8 -7.15 -8.65 22.61
N LYS A 9 -5.88 -8.60 22.17
CA LYS A 9 -4.85 -7.72 22.73
C LYS A 9 -4.44 -6.55 21.83
N LEU A 10 -4.74 -6.60 20.54
CA LEU A 10 -4.26 -5.61 19.56
C LEU A 10 -5.42 -4.98 18.78
N ASN A 11 -5.50 -3.66 18.83
CA ASN A 11 -6.33 -2.88 17.90
C ASN A 11 -5.50 -2.26 16.78
N ILE A 12 -6.12 -2.05 15.62
CA ILE A 12 -5.48 -1.39 14.47
C ILE A 12 -6.26 -0.13 14.11
N ILE A 13 -5.58 1.02 14.09
CA ILE A 13 -6.13 2.25 13.51
C ILE A 13 -6.13 2.08 11.99
N SER A 14 -7.31 1.81 11.44
CA SER A 14 -7.49 1.60 9.99
C SER A 14 -7.45 2.91 9.20
N ARG A 15 -8.01 3.99 9.76
CA ARG A 15 -8.06 5.31 9.12
C ARG A 15 -8.33 6.43 10.12
N VAL A 16 -7.67 7.57 9.93
CA VAL A 16 -8.00 8.84 10.58
C VAL A 16 -8.46 9.81 9.49
N VAL A 17 -9.70 10.30 9.59
CA VAL A 17 -10.29 11.22 8.60
C VAL A 17 -10.64 12.53 9.28
N ILE A 18 -10.13 13.64 8.73
CA ILE A 18 -10.45 14.99 9.15
C ILE A 18 -11.03 15.75 7.96
N HIS A 19 -12.19 16.36 8.16
CA HIS A 19 -12.81 17.22 7.16
C HIS A 19 -11.85 18.38 6.77
N PRO A 20 -11.75 18.77 5.48
CA PRO A 20 -10.86 19.84 5.02
C PRO A 20 -10.87 21.11 5.89
N LYS A 21 -12.07 21.55 6.30
CA LYS A 21 -12.29 22.72 7.18
C LYS A 21 -11.51 22.68 8.49
N TYR A 22 -11.20 21.50 9.02
CA TYR A 22 -10.52 21.32 10.31
C TYR A 22 -9.08 20.83 10.16
N ARG A 23 -8.51 20.89 8.95
CA ARG A 23 -7.09 20.55 8.76
C ARG A 23 -6.19 21.60 9.42
N SER A 24 -4.99 21.18 9.81
CA SER A 24 -3.96 22.03 10.43
C SER A 24 -4.29 22.62 11.82
N THR A 25 -5.40 22.24 12.45
CA THR A 25 -5.78 22.68 13.81
C THR A 25 -5.24 21.77 14.92
N GLY A 26 -4.53 20.69 14.57
CA GLY A 26 -4.10 19.65 15.52
C GLY A 26 -5.20 18.63 15.86
N LEU A 27 -6.41 18.75 15.30
CA LEU A 27 -7.54 17.86 15.60
C LEU A 27 -7.22 16.36 15.39
N GLY A 28 -6.47 16.02 14.34
CA GLY A 28 -6.07 14.63 14.09
C GLY A 28 -5.18 14.05 15.20
N GLN A 29 -4.25 14.84 15.74
CA GLN A 29 -3.43 14.43 16.88
C GLN A 29 -4.30 14.26 18.14
N LYS A 30 -5.20 15.22 18.40
CA LYS A 30 -6.10 15.18 19.56
C LYS A 30 -6.98 13.93 19.56
N ILE A 31 -7.64 13.65 18.44
CA ILE A 31 -8.52 12.47 18.28
C ILE A 31 -7.74 11.18 18.52
N VAL A 32 -6.55 11.02 17.91
CA VAL A 32 -5.74 9.81 18.13
C VAL A 32 -5.34 9.69 19.59
N LYS A 33 -4.83 10.76 20.21
CA LYS A 33 -4.37 10.75 21.60
C LYS A 33 -5.49 10.34 22.56
N GLU A 34 -6.68 10.94 22.43
CA GLU A 34 -7.83 10.62 23.27
C GLU A 34 -8.34 9.20 22.99
N THR A 35 -8.38 8.76 21.74
CA THR A 35 -8.81 7.40 21.37
C THR A 35 -7.87 6.33 21.93
N LEU A 36 -6.55 6.56 21.90
CA LEU A 36 -5.55 5.62 22.43
C LEU A 36 -5.72 5.39 23.94
N GLN A 37 -6.19 6.38 24.69
CA GLN A 37 -6.48 6.24 26.12
C GLN A 37 -7.77 5.48 26.39
N LEU A 38 -8.73 5.53 25.47
CA LEU A 38 -10.03 4.84 25.56
C LEU A 38 -10.01 3.44 24.96
N CYS A 39 -8.95 3.08 24.22
CA CYS A 39 -8.74 1.73 23.71
C CYS A 39 -8.52 0.78 24.89
N GLY A 40 -9.49 -0.11 25.14
CA GLY A 40 -9.40 -1.15 26.17
C GLY A 40 -8.42 -2.29 25.85
N THR A 41 -7.62 -2.15 24.79
CA THR A 41 -6.59 -3.11 24.40
C THR A 41 -5.20 -2.63 24.84
N PRO A 42 -4.31 -3.54 25.27
CA PRO A 42 -2.96 -3.19 25.70
C PRO A 42 -2.11 -2.57 24.58
N TYR A 43 -2.40 -2.93 23.32
CA TYR A 43 -1.61 -2.53 22.16
C TYR A 43 -2.47 -1.94 21.05
N VAL A 44 -1.95 -0.90 20.40
CA VAL A 44 -2.55 -0.31 19.21
C VAL A 44 -1.52 -0.12 18.11
N GLU A 45 -1.80 -0.65 16.92
CA GLU A 45 -0.97 -0.51 15.72
C GLU A 45 -1.59 0.51 14.75
N MET A 46 -0.72 1.23 14.03
CA MET A 46 -1.11 1.96 12.83
C MET A 46 -0.05 1.80 11.74
N ILE A 47 -0.49 1.44 10.53
CA ILE A 47 0.35 1.36 9.35
C ILE A 47 0.00 2.52 8.43
N ALA A 48 0.95 3.43 8.20
CA ALA A 48 0.69 4.64 7.43
C ALA A 48 1.82 4.99 6.47
N VAL A 49 1.45 5.30 5.23
CA VAL A 49 2.38 5.89 4.24
C VAL A 49 2.63 7.37 4.53
N MET A 50 1.64 8.06 5.11
CA MET A 50 1.71 9.49 5.40
C MET A 50 2.52 9.83 6.66
N ALA A 51 2.78 8.85 7.53
CA ALA A 51 3.50 9.07 8.78
C ALA A 51 4.95 9.55 8.59
N LYS A 52 5.55 9.31 7.41
CA LYS A 52 6.87 9.90 7.08
C LYS A 52 6.84 11.41 6.85
N TYR A 53 5.67 11.99 6.58
CA TYR A 53 5.51 13.42 6.27
C TYR A 53 4.90 14.19 7.44
N ASN A 54 4.03 13.55 8.21
CA ASN A 54 3.34 14.19 9.33
C ASN A 54 3.43 13.31 10.58
N PRO A 55 4.17 13.72 11.62
CA PRO A 55 4.36 12.97 12.85
C PRO A 55 3.17 13.11 13.82
N PHE A 56 1.95 13.38 13.35
CA PHE A 56 0.78 13.58 14.23
C PHE A 56 0.51 12.38 15.15
N ALA A 57 0.80 11.17 14.66
CA ALA A 57 0.68 9.94 15.43
C ALA A 57 1.71 9.84 16.55
N GLU A 58 2.96 10.21 16.26
CA GLU A 58 4.03 10.23 17.24
C GLU A 58 3.75 11.30 18.31
N LYS A 59 3.29 12.47 17.88
CA LYS A 59 2.82 13.54 18.78
C LYS A 59 1.58 13.14 19.60
N ALA A 60 0.83 12.12 19.17
CA ALA A 60 -0.28 11.54 19.92
C ALA A 60 0.17 10.45 20.91
N GLY A 61 1.45 10.07 20.91
CA GLY A 61 2.05 9.10 21.83
C GLY A 61 2.44 7.77 21.20
N MET A 62 2.18 7.55 19.90
CA MET A 62 2.65 6.35 19.20
C MET A 62 4.16 6.41 18.97
N ARG A 63 4.81 5.25 18.81
CA ARG A 63 6.23 5.13 18.50
C ARG A 63 6.40 4.53 17.11
N LYS A 64 7.24 5.14 16.28
CA LYS A 64 7.67 4.53 15.02
C LYS A 64 8.58 3.34 15.33
N ILE A 65 8.13 2.13 15.02
CA ILE A 65 8.86 0.89 15.33
C ILE A 65 9.59 0.31 14.12
N ALA A 66 9.05 0.50 12.91
CA ALA A 66 9.62 -0.05 11.69
C ALA A 66 9.22 0.75 10.46
N GLU A 67 9.97 0.56 9.38
CA GLU A 67 9.68 1.10 8.07
C GLU A 67 9.90 0.01 7.02
N THR A 68 8.89 -0.26 6.22
CA THR A 68 9.02 -1.18 5.08
C THR A 68 9.24 -0.36 3.82
N LYS A 69 10.45 -0.50 3.27
CA LYS A 69 10.79 0.04 1.95
C LYS A 69 10.22 -0.85 0.85
N PRO A 70 9.95 -0.30 -0.34
CA PRO A 70 9.55 -1.09 -1.49
C PRO A 70 10.63 -2.10 -1.89
N PRO A 71 10.25 -3.29 -2.39
CA PRO A 71 11.20 -4.22 -3.01
C PRO A 71 11.96 -3.56 -4.17
N GLY A 72 13.23 -3.91 -4.36
CA GLY A 72 14.07 -3.32 -5.41
C GLY A 72 13.50 -3.58 -6.82
N GLU A 73 12.84 -4.71 -7.03
CA GLU A 73 12.18 -5.07 -8.28
C GLU A 73 10.97 -4.18 -8.57
N ILE A 74 10.21 -3.78 -7.54
CA ILE A 74 9.12 -2.82 -7.70
C ILE A 74 9.68 -1.45 -8.12
N ILE A 75 10.81 -1.03 -7.54
CA ILE A 75 11.47 0.22 -7.93
C ILE A 75 11.86 0.19 -9.41
N LYS A 76 12.47 -0.92 -9.87
CA LYS A 76 12.80 -1.11 -11.30
C LYS A 76 11.57 -1.01 -12.20
N ILE A 77 10.46 -1.67 -11.85
CA ILE A 77 9.21 -1.58 -12.62
C ILE A 77 8.72 -0.13 -12.69
N ILE A 78 8.77 0.61 -11.58
CA ILE A 78 8.35 2.02 -11.52
C ILE A 78 9.23 2.90 -12.43
N GLU A 79 10.53 2.61 -12.51
CA GLU A 79 11.46 3.30 -13.42
C GLU A 79 11.12 3.02 -14.89
N GLU A 80 10.81 1.77 -15.25
CA GLU A 80 10.41 1.45 -16.63
C GLU A 80 9.06 2.10 -16.99
N LEU A 81 8.08 2.08 -16.09
CA LEU A 81 6.83 2.81 -16.29
C LEU A 81 7.06 4.32 -16.46
N ARG A 82 8.01 4.89 -15.72
CA ARG A 82 8.38 6.30 -15.89
C ARG A 82 8.93 6.59 -17.28
N LYS A 83 9.77 5.71 -17.84
CA LYS A 83 10.29 5.86 -19.21
C LYS A 83 9.19 5.83 -20.27
N LEU A 84 8.10 5.09 -20.02
CA LEU A 84 6.88 5.10 -20.84
C LEU A 84 6.00 6.34 -20.61
N GLY A 85 6.45 7.29 -19.78
CA GLY A 85 5.76 8.55 -19.52
C GLY A 85 4.61 8.43 -18.51
N PHE A 86 4.58 7.39 -17.68
CA PHE A 86 3.68 7.36 -16.52
C PHE A 86 4.20 8.29 -15.41
N ASN A 87 3.28 9.00 -14.78
CA ASN A 87 3.52 9.73 -13.56
C ASN A 87 3.44 8.75 -12.39
N THR A 88 4.59 8.51 -11.76
CA THR A 88 4.74 7.52 -10.68
C THR A 88 3.89 7.83 -9.45
N LEU A 89 3.51 9.10 -9.24
CA LEU A 89 2.67 9.52 -8.13
C LEU A 89 1.18 9.20 -8.35
N LEU A 90 0.77 9.01 -9.61
CA LEU A 90 -0.62 8.79 -10.00
C LEU A 90 -0.94 7.33 -10.33
N LEU A 91 0.01 6.42 -10.17
CA LEU A 91 -0.19 5.00 -10.49
C LEU A 91 -1.31 4.36 -9.67
N ALA A 92 -1.53 4.81 -8.43
CA ALA A 92 -2.62 4.32 -7.60
C ALA A 92 -4.02 4.76 -8.09
N TYR A 93 -4.10 5.71 -9.03
CA TYR A 93 -5.35 6.21 -9.60
C TYR A 93 -5.68 5.49 -10.90
N GLU A 94 -6.63 4.57 -10.83
CA GLU A 94 -6.98 3.66 -11.92
C GLU A 94 -7.41 4.36 -13.20
N LYS A 95 -8.15 5.47 -13.09
CA LYS A 95 -8.61 6.26 -14.25
C LYS A 95 -7.42 6.83 -15.04
N TYR A 96 -6.45 7.44 -14.34
CA TYR A 96 -5.23 7.96 -14.97
C TYR A 96 -4.45 6.87 -15.69
N VAL A 97 -4.32 5.70 -15.06
CA VAL A 97 -3.60 4.57 -15.65
C VAL A 97 -4.31 4.07 -16.91
N LEU A 98 -5.63 3.94 -16.88
CA LEU A 98 -6.42 3.56 -18.06
C LEU A 98 -6.30 4.57 -19.20
N GLU A 99 -6.40 5.86 -18.91
CA GLU A 99 -6.21 6.93 -19.90
C GLU A 99 -4.81 6.83 -20.52
N LYS A 100 -3.77 6.63 -19.72
CA LYS A 100 -2.39 6.50 -20.20
C LYS A 100 -2.19 5.23 -21.04
N LEU A 101 -2.78 4.11 -20.63
CA LEU A 101 -2.77 2.86 -21.40
C LEU A 101 -3.51 3.00 -22.74
N GLY A 102 -4.59 3.79 -22.80
CA GLY A 102 -5.34 4.03 -24.03
C GLY A 102 -4.57 4.81 -25.11
N VAL A 103 -3.56 5.59 -24.70
CA VAL A 103 -2.69 6.35 -25.63
C VAL A 103 -1.43 5.55 -26.00
N LEU A 104 -1.14 4.44 -25.30
CA LEU A 104 0.00 3.59 -25.60
C LEU A 104 -0.26 2.72 -26.84
N ASN A 105 0.78 2.56 -27.66
CA ASN A 105 0.74 1.63 -28.78
C ASN A 105 0.88 0.17 -28.29
N MET A 106 0.63 -0.78 -29.20
CA MET A 106 0.73 -2.22 -28.91
C MET A 106 2.10 -2.61 -28.34
N ARG A 107 3.20 -2.06 -28.86
CA ARG A 107 4.56 -2.31 -28.37
C ARG A 107 4.74 -1.86 -26.92
N GLY A 108 4.17 -0.72 -26.54
CA GLY A 108 4.19 -0.23 -25.16
C GLY A 108 3.42 -1.15 -24.21
N MET A 109 2.28 -1.67 -24.66
CA MET A 109 1.49 -2.63 -23.88
C MET A 109 2.22 -3.97 -23.69
N GLU A 110 2.89 -4.47 -24.73
CA GLU A 110 3.74 -5.67 -24.66
C GLU A 110 4.93 -5.45 -23.75
N TYR A 111 5.59 -4.31 -23.85
CA TYR A 111 6.73 -3.96 -23.00
C TYR A 111 6.33 -3.89 -21.52
N ILE A 112 5.14 -3.35 -21.19
CA ILE A 112 4.62 -3.40 -19.82
C ILE A 112 4.48 -4.85 -19.35
N LYS A 113 3.91 -5.74 -20.17
CA LYS A 113 3.77 -7.17 -19.84
C LYS A 113 5.15 -7.82 -19.62
N GLU A 114 6.14 -7.48 -20.43
CA GLU A 114 7.51 -7.98 -20.26
C GLU A 114 8.12 -7.54 -18.93
N VAL A 115 8.05 -6.24 -18.61
CA VAL A 115 8.57 -5.67 -17.35
C VAL A 115 7.96 -6.34 -16.13
N PHE A 116 6.64 -6.58 -16.14
CA PHE A 116 5.97 -7.27 -15.03
C PHE A 116 6.27 -8.77 -14.97
N SER A 117 6.63 -9.41 -16.08
CA SER A 117 6.96 -10.85 -16.10
C SER A 117 8.23 -11.18 -15.30
N ALA A 118 9.14 -10.21 -15.15
CA ALA A 118 10.39 -10.36 -14.44
C ALA A 118 10.22 -10.49 -12.91
N TYR A 119 9.11 -9.99 -12.36
CA TYR A 119 8.88 -9.99 -10.91
C TYR A 119 7.49 -10.50 -10.53
N ARG A 120 7.47 -11.65 -9.88
CA ARG A 120 6.25 -12.29 -9.39
C ARG A 120 6.04 -11.97 -7.91
N HIS A 121 4.98 -11.23 -7.62
CA HIS A 121 4.59 -10.89 -6.25
C HIS A 121 3.14 -11.30 -5.97
N PRO A 122 2.80 -11.82 -4.77
CA PRO A 122 1.44 -12.29 -4.47
C PRO A 122 0.34 -11.27 -4.71
N ARG A 123 0.57 -10.00 -4.37
CA ARG A 123 -0.41 -8.94 -4.65
C ARG A 123 -0.57 -8.64 -6.13
N LEU A 124 0.50 -8.76 -6.93
CA LEU A 124 0.43 -8.57 -8.38
C LEU A 124 -0.32 -9.72 -9.05
N ALA A 125 -0.08 -10.96 -8.62
CA ALA A 125 -0.84 -12.12 -9.09
C ALA A 125 -2.33 -12.01 -8.74
N LYS A 126 -2.67 -11.55 -7.53
CA LYS A 126 -4.06 -11.29 -7.14
C LYS A 126 -4.72 -10.20 -8.00
N ALA A 127 -3.96 -9.19 -8.43
CA ALA A 127 -4.47 -8.16 -9.35
C ALA A 127 -4.84 -8.72 -10.74
N LEU A 128 -4.20 -9.82 -11.15
CA LEU A 128 -4.51 -10.59 -12.35
C LEU A 128 -5.58 -11.68 -12.13
N GLY A 129 -6.21 -11.73 -10.94
CA GLY A 129 -7.24 -12.73 -10.62
C GLY A 129 -6.71 -14.10 -10.20
N ILE A 130 -5.41 -14.22 -9.89
CA ILE A 130 -4.83 -15.46 -9.40
C ILE A 130 -5.03 -15.54 -7.88
N HIS A 131 -5.85 -16.49 -7.44
CA HIS A 131 -6.19 -16.73 -6.04
C HIS A 131 -5.56 -18.02 -5.52
N SER A 132 -4.23 -18.12 -5.60
CA SER A 132 -3.47 -19.25 -5.03
C SER A 132 -2.39 -18.77 -4.07
N PRO A 133 -2.19 -19.45 -2.91
CA PRO A 133 -1.05 -19.17 -2.03
C PRO A 133 0.30 -19.47 -2.70
N TYR A 134 0.32 -20.42 -3.65
CA TYR A 134 1.49 -20.77 -4.47
C TYR A 134 1.25 -20.35 -5.92
N ILE A 135 1.96 -19.31 -6.37
CA ILE A 135 1.78 -18.78 -7.72
C ILE A 135 2.84 -19.40 -8.62
N GLU A 136 2.45 -20.30 -9.51
CA GLU A 136 3.37 -20.85 -10.49
C GLU A 136 3.78 -19.79 -11.52
N LYS A 137 5.04 -19.86 -11.99
CA LYS A 137 5.59 -18.87 -12.92
C LYS A 137 4.84 -18.89 -14.27
N GLN A 138 4.53 -20.08 -14.78
CA GLN A 138 3.80 -20.24 -16.06
C GLN A 138 2.42 -19.58 -15.98
N ILE A 139 1.62 -19.92 -14.96
CA ILE A 139 0.29 -19.33 -14.74
C ILE A 139 0.34 -17.80 -14.66
N TYR A 140 1.33 -17.24 -13.95
CA TYR A 140 1.48 -15.79 -13.86
C TYR A 140 1.75 -15.13 -15.22
N VAL A 141 2.66 -15.71 -16.01
CA VAL A 141 3.03 -15.19 -17.32
C VAL A 141 1.89 -15.33 -18.33
N GLU A 142 1.15 -16.44 -18.32
CA GLU A 142 -0.03 -16.66 -19.17
C GLU A 142 -1.12 -15.62 -18.90
N ARG A 143 -1.48 -15.42 -17.63
CA ARG A 143 -2.46 -14.38 -17.23
C ARG A 143 -2.01 -12.98 -17.59
N LEU A 144 -0.71 -12.71 -17.54
CA LEU A 144 -0.16 -11.42 -17.93
C LEU A 144 -0.23 -11.21 -19.46
N LYS A 145 -0.04 -12.26 -20.25
CA LYS A 145 -0.20 -12.22 -21.72
C LYS A 145 -1.66 -11.95 -22.11
N GLU A 146 -2.61 -12.57 -21.43
CA GLU A 146 -4.05 -12.39 -21.64
C GLU A 146 -4.59 -11.05 -21.10
N ALA A 147 -3.84 -10.36 -20.24
CA ALA A 147 -4.30 -9.13 -19.61
C ALA A 147 -4.64 -8.04 -20.64
N ASP A 148 -5.87 -7.54 -20.55
CA ASP A 148 -6.35 -6.37 -21.26
C ASP A 148 -5.90 -5.08 -20.56
N ALA A 149 -6.27 -3.92 -21.11
CA ALA A 149 -5.93 -2.63 -20.51
C ALA A 149 -6.44 -2.50 -19.07
N LYS A 150 -7.60 -3.11 -18.74
CA LYS A 150 -8.16 -3.10 -17.39
C LYS A 150 -7.36 -3.96 -16.41
N GLY A 151 -6.92 -5.14 -16.83
CA GLY A 151 -6.02 -6.02 -16.08
C GLY A 151 -4.68 -5.34 -15.80
N LEU A 152 -4.08 -4.74 -16.83
CA LEU A 152 -2.83 -3.97 -16.69
C LEU A 152 -3.00 -2.75 -15.78
N ALA A 153 -4.13 -2.06 -15.85
CA ALA A 153 -4.40 -0.92 -14.97
C ALA A 153 -4.44 -1.34 -13.48
N LYS A 154 -5.12 -2.45 -13.16
CA LYS A 154 -5.13 -3.01 -11.81
C LYS A 154 -3.73 -3.43 -11.35
N LEU A 155 -2.93 -3.99 -12.26
CA LEU A 155 -1.56 -4.42 -11.98
C LEU A 155 -0.66 -3.23 -11.66
N ILE A 156 -0.67 -2.19 -12.50
CA ILE A 156 0.09 -0.94 -12.32
C ILE A 156 -0.35 -0.22 -11.04
N LYS A 157 -1.66 -0.16 -10.76
CA LYS A 157 -2.19 0.37 -9.51
C LYS A 157 -1.63 -0.36 -8.29
N THR A 158 -1.61 -1.69 -8.35
CA THR A 158 -1.06 -2.50 -7.27
C THR A 158 0.44 -2.28 -7.10
N CYS A 159 1.17 -2.13 -8.20
CA CYS A 159 2.59 -1.76 -8.19
C CYS A 159 2.81 -0.40 -7.50
N GLY A 160 1.99 0.61 -7.83
CA GLY A 160 2.04 1.92 -7.19
C GLY A 160 1.83 1.88 -5.68
N ILE A 161 0.94 0.99 -5.19
CA ILE A 161 0.73 0.77 -3.75
C ILE A 161 1.93 0.05 -3.10
N LEU A 162 2.56 -0.89 -3.81
CA LEU A 162 3.75 -1.60 -3.34
C LEU A 162 4.99 -0.70 -3.30
N ALA A 163 5.05 0.29 -4.19
CA ALA A 163 6.11 1.29 -4.25
C ALA A 163 6.06 2.32 -3.10
N GLN A 164 5.02 2.29 -2.27
CA GLN A 164 4.90 3.20 -1.13
C GLN A 164 5.63 2.65 0.09
N THR A 165 6.55 3.44 0.63
CA THR A 165 7.13 3.23 1.94
C THR A 165 6.04 3.26 3.01
N LYS A 166 5.97 2.21 3.83
CA LYS A 166 5.02 2.10 4.94
C LYS A 166 5.74 2.24 6.25
N VAL A 167 5.22 3.12 7.11
CA VAL A 167 5.70 3.30 8.46
C VAL A 167 4.78 2.54 9.41
N TYR A 168 5.36 1.75 10.31
CA TYR A 168 4.67 1.03 11.36
C TYR A 168 4.81 1.82 12.66
N LEU A 169 3.66 2.20 13.22
CA LEU A 169 3.54 2.94 14.46
C LEU A 169 2.85 2.05 15.49
N PHE A 170 3.35 2.09 16.71
CA PHE A 170 2.86 1.25 17.79
C PHE A 170 2.67 2.04 19.07
N TYR A 171 1.59 1.77 19.78
CA TYR A 171 1.29 2.33 21.09
C TYR A 171 1.08 1.19 22.07
N GLN A 172 1.66 1.34 23.26
CA GLN A 172 1.48 0.44 24.39
C GLN A 172 0.89 1.24 25.55
N HIS A 173 -0.21 0.74 26.14
CA HIS A 173 -0.82 1.39 27.28
C HIS A 173 0.08 1.27 28.53
N LEU A 174 0.20 2.36 29.30
CA LEU A 174 0.91 2.40 30.58
C LEU A 174 0.14 1.57 31.61
N GLY A 175 0.40 0.26 31.67
CA GLY A 175 -0.33 -0.70 32.51
C GLY A 175 -0.45 -2.10 31.89
N ALA A 176 -0.10 -2.27 30.62
CA ALA A 176 -0.01 -3.57 29.98
C ALA A 176 1.30 -4.28 30.38
N GLN A 177 1.22 -5.14 31.41
CA GLN A 177 2.21 -6.19 31.69
C GLN A 177 1.83 -7.48 30.96
#